data_AF-A0A931V5G8-F1
#
_entry.id   AF-A0A931V5G8-F1
#
_cell.length_a   1.000
_cell.length_b   1.000
_cell.length_c   1.000
_cell.angle_alpha   90.00
_cell.angle_beta   90.00
_cell.angle_gamma   90.00
#
_symmetry.space_group_name_H-M   'P 1'
#
loop_
_entity.id
_entity.type
_entity.pdbx_description
1 polymer ?
#
loop_
_entity_poly.entity_id
_entity_poly.type
_entity_poly.pdbx_seq_one_letter_code
_entity_poly.pdbx_strand_id
1 'polypeptide(L)'
;MRGPLTPDLEQALAALARSWPAVDVLVLFGSAQSGRVGPESDIDLYVRLSGEPSREEEQRFVAEASAIVGREVDLVVESARTSVILRREVAAKGRPLFERRAGALRDLRADAIRAYVDLEPQLRVIGAAIRARALAEGEAARRRLASREAARGR
;
A
#
# COMPACT_ATOMS: atom_id res chain seq x y z
N MET A 1 -10.15 16.70 16.73
CA MET A 1 -9.70 17.05 15.36
C MET A 1 -8.60 16.08 14.99
N ARG A 2 -8.85 15.09 14.11
CA ARG A 2 -7.83 14.13 13.64
C ARG A 2 -7.18 14.72 12.38
N GLY A 3 -5.95 15.19 12.52
CA GLY A 3 -5.17 15.86 11.46
C GLY A 3 -4.26 14.90 10.68
N PRO A 4 -3.44 15.42 9.75
CA PRO A 4 -2.37 14.63 9.12
C PRO A 4 -1.42 14.05 10.18
N LEU A 5 -0.72 12.96 9.85
CA LEU A 5 0.36 12.45 10.72
C LEU A 5 1.36 13.57 10.98
N THR A 6 1.50 13.96 12.25
CA THR A 6 2.45 14.98 12.66
C THR A 6 3.86 14.39 12.74
N PRO A 7 4.91 15.20 12.63
CA PRO A 7 6.29 14.75 12.82
C PRO A 7 6.52 14.05 14.18
N ASP A 8 5.75 14.39 15.21
CA ASP A 8 5.83 13.77 16.53
C ASP A 8 5.29 12.33 16.52
N LEU A 9 4.19 12.09 15.80
CA LEU A 9 3.64 10.73 15.63
C LEU A 9 4.59 9.85 14.81
N GLU A 10 5.23 10.41 13.79
CA GLU A 10 6.23 9.68 13.00
C GLU A 10 7.42 9.26 13.84
N GLN A 11 7.91 10.16 14.70
CA GLN A 11 8.99 9.86 15.65
C GLN A 11 8.57 8.79 16.67
N ALA A 12 7.34 8.84 17.16
CA ALA A 12 6.81 7.82 18.07
C ALA A 12 6.71 6.44 17.39
N LEU A 13 6.25 6.38 16.14
CA LEU A 13 6.22 5.14 15.36
C LEU A 13 7.63 4.61 15.06
N ALA A 14 8.59 5.51 14.79
CA ALA A 14 9.99 5.13 14.63
C ALA A 14 10.60 4.59 15.93
N ALA A 15 10.23 5.16 17.08
CA ALA A 15 10.65 4.68 18.39
C ALA A 15 10.04 3.29 18.71
N LEU A 16 8.76 3.08 18.37
CA LEU A 16 8.11 1.78 18.44
C LEU A 16 8.84 0.75 17.57
N ALA A 17 9.08 1.05 16.29
CA ALA A 17 9.86 0.17 15.41
C ALA A 17 11.25 -0.17 15.99
N ARG A 18 11.90 0.81 16.61
CA ARG A 18 13.21 0.61 17.23
C ARG A 18 13.17 -0.37 18.40
N SER A 19 12.14 -0.33 19.25
CA SER A 19 12.01 -1.23 20.41
C SER A 19 11.70 -2.67 20.04
N TRP A 20 11.28 -2.93 18.79
CA TRP A 20 10.99 -4.24 18.26
C TRP A 20 12.18 -4.81 17.48
N PRO A 21 12.96 -5.78 18.02
CA PRO A 21 14.23 -6.21 17.42
C PRO A 21 14.10 -6.80 16.01
N ALA A 22 12.94 -7.41 15.71
CA ALA A 22 12.67 -8.01 14.40
C ALA A 22 12.46 -6.98 13.29
N VAL A 23 12.16 -5.71 13.61
CA VAL A 23 11.90 -4.68 12.60
C VAL A 23 13.20 -4.23 11.94
N ASP A 24 13.30 -4.47 10.62
CA ASP A 24 14.40 -4.04 9.75
C ASP A 24 14.06 -2.70 9.07
N VAL A 25 12.84 -2.55 8.56
CA VAL A 25 12.35 -1.30 7.93
C VAL A 25 10.88 -1.08 8.29
N LEU A 26 10.52 0.16 8.62
CA LEU A 26 9.13 0.62 8.71
C LEU A 26 8.90 1.76 7.72
N VAL A 27 7.85 1.63 6.90
CA VAL A 27 7.50 2.60 5.87
C VAL A 27 6.01 2.96 5.97
N LEU A 28 5.71 4.25 6.02
CA LEU A 28 4.36 4.75 5.84
C LEU A 28 4.01 4.77 4.34
N PHE A 29 2.86 4.20 3.98
CA PHE A 29 2.38 4.22 2.61
C PHE A 29 0.90 4.57 2.47
N GLY A 30 0.36 4.38 1.27
CA GLY A 30 -1.06 4.54 1.00
C GLY A 30 -1.53 5.99 1.03
N SER A 31 -2.81 6.17 1.34
CA SER A 31 -3.50 7.47 1.26
C SER A 31 -2.88 8.52 2.20
N ALA A 32 -2.20 8.06 3.25
CA ALA A 32 -1.47 8.84 4.24
C ALA A 32 -0.25 9.62 3.70
N GLN A 33 0.25 9.28 2.51
CA GLN A 33 1.40 9.97 1.91
C GLN A 33 1.10 11.36 1.37
N SER A 34 -0.12 11.60 0.88
CA SER A 34 -0.41 12.75 0.01
C SER A 34 -0.79 14.03 0.76
N GLY A 35 -0.84 13.99 2.10
CA GLY A 35 -1.32 15.10 2.93
C GLY A 35 -2.82 15.40 2.78
N ARG A 36 -3.55 14.65 1.94
CA ARG A 36 -5.00 14.75 1.72
C ARG A 36 -5.78 13.72 2.55
N VAL A 37 -5.28 13.44 3.74
CA VAL A 37 -5.90 12.50 4.65
C VAL A 37 -7.10 13.19 5.28
N GLY A 38 -8.30 12.73 4.94
CA GLY A 38 -9.48 13.06 5.72
C GLY A 38 -9.31 12.54 7.16
N PRO A 39 -10.02 13.11 8.14
CA PRO A 39 -9.92 12.71 9.55
C PRO A 39 -10.22 11.24 9.85
N GLU A 40 -10.77 10.50 8.88
CA GLU A 40 -11.20 9.10 8.98
C GLU A 40 -10.30 8.10 8.23
N SER A 41 -9.24 8.52 7.54
CA SER A 41 -8.42 7.52 6.81
C SER A 41 -7.52 6.75 7.76
N ASP A 42 -7.52 5.43 7.57
CA ASP A 42 -6.62 4.49 8.22
C ASP A 42 -5.15 4.79 7.86
N ILE A 43 -4.23 4.38 8.74
CA ILE A 43 -2.80 4.54 8.51
C ILE A 43 -2.21 3.23 8.01
N ASP A 44 -1.77 3.24 6.74
CA ASP A 44 -1.10 2.10 6.12
C ASP A 44 0.39 2.06 6.48
N LEU A 45 0.80 1.05 7.24
CA LEU A 45 2.20 0.79 7.58
C LEU A 45 2.70 -0.47 6.89
N TYR A 46 3.86 -0.37 6.27
CA TYR A 46 4.57 -1.51 5.71
C TYR A 46 5.78 -1.82 6.57
N VAL A 47 5.94 -3.08 6.97
CA VAL A 47 7.06 -3.52 7.79
C VAL A 47 7.83 -4.66 7.13
N ARG A 48 9.15 -4.49 7.02
CA ARG A 48 10.08 -5.58 6.70
C ARG A 48 10.69 -6.07 8.00
N LEU A 49 10.61 -7.37 8.22
CA LEU A 49 11.12 -8.03 9.40
C LEU A 49 12.32 -8.92 9.04
N SER A 50 13.24 -9.13 9.98
CA SER A 50 14.38 -10.04 9.83
C SER A 50 14.02 -11.52 10.04
N GLY A 51 12.74 -11.81 10.31
CA GLY A 51 12.15 -13.15 10.45
C GLY A 51 10.63 -13.07 10.33
N GLU A 52 9.95 -14.22 10.44
CA GLU A 52 8.49 -14.25 10.47
C GLU A 52 7.99 -13.95 11.89
N PRO A 53 7.12 -12.93 12.08
CA PRO A 53 6.53 -12.65 13.37
C PRO A 53 5.45 -13.69 13.68
N SER A 54 5.25 -13.96 14.95
CA SER A 54 4.01 -14.61 15.40
C SER A 54 2.81 -13.69 15.19
N ARG A 55 1.62 -14.27 15.08
CA ARG A 55 0.36 -13.49 15.00
C ARG A 55 0.17 -12.58 16.22
N GLU A 56 0.61 -13.02 17.40
CA GLU A 56 0.52 -12.22 18.62
C GLU A 56 1.46 -11.00 18.58
N GLU A 57 2.65 -11.15 17.99
CA GLU A 57 3.56 -10.04 17.74
C GLU A 57 2.99 -9.05 16.74
N GLU A 58 2.45 -9.51 15.61
CA GLU A 58 1.79 -8.62 14.64
C GLU A 58 0.65 -7.83 15.29
N GLN A 59 -0.25 -8.51 16.03
CA GLN A 59 -1.38 -7.87 16.70
C GLN A 59 -0.95 -6.86 17.74
N ARG A 60 0.09 -7.17 18.53
CA ARG A 60 0.61 -6.25 19.53
C ARG A 60 1.24 -5.01 18.88
N PHE A 61 1.97 -5.18 17.77
CA PHE A 61 2.51 -4.04 17.02
C PHE A 61 1.39 -3.13 16.50
N VAL A 62 0.35 -3.71 15.90
CA VAL A 62 -0.82 -2.97 15.41
C VAL A 62 -1.52 -2.22 16.54
N ALA A 63 -1.72 -2.87 17.69
CA ALA A 63 -2.37 -2.24 18.85
C ALA A 63 -1.54 -1.07 19.39
N GLU A 64 -0.22 -1.23 19.55
CA GLU A 64 0.68 -0.19 20.02
C GLU A 64 0.76 0.98 19.02
N ALA A 65 0.86 0.69 17.72
CA ALA A 65 0.86 1.71 16.67
C ALA A 65 -0.48 2.47 16.62
N SER A 66 -1.61 1.76 16.70
CA SER A 66 -2.94 2.37 16.73
C SER A 66 -3.14 3.27 17.94
N ALA A 67 -2.62 2.87 19.11
CA ALA A 67 -2.64 3.68 20.32
C ALA A 67 -1.81 4.97 20.17
N ILE A 68 -0.63 4.90 19.53
CA ILE A 68 0.21 6.07 19.24
C ILE A 68 -0.52 7.06 18.34
N VAL A 69 -1.11 6.57 17.25
CA VAL A 69 -1.74 7.43 16.24
C VAL A 69 -3.15 7.89 16.65
N GLY A 70 -3.82 7.14 17.53
CA GLY A 70 -5.18 7.41 17.97
C GLY A 70 -6.27 7.03 16.94
N ARG A 71 -5.95 6.11 16.03
CA ARG A 71 -6.84 5.54 14.99
C ARG A 71 -6.31 4.18 14.53
N GLU A 72 -7.08 3.50 13.69
CA GLU A 72 -6.73 2.19 13.13
C GLU A 72 -5.49 2.27 12.23
N VAL A 73 -4.67 1.23 12.34
CA VAL A 73 -3.43 1.05 11.58
C VAL A 73 -3.53 -0.26 10.81
N ASP A 74 -3.44 -0.16 9.49
CA ASP A 74 -3.33 -1.31 8.60
C ASP A 74 -1.87 -1.68 8.44
N LEU A 75 -1.46 -2.79 9.05
CA LEU A 75 -0.09 -3.29 8.96
C LEU A 75 0.03 -4.33 7.85
N VAL A 76 0.93 -4.06 6.91
CA VAL A 76 1.39 -5.01 5.91
C VAL A 76 2.77 -5.52 6.30
N VAL A 77 2.83 -6.78 6.71
CA VAL A 77 4.09 -7.49 6.92
C VAL A 77 4.61 -8.03 5.59
N GLU A 78 5.86 -7.72 5.27
CA GLU A 78 6.50 -8.27 4.08
C GLU A 78 6.67 -9.79 4.19
N SER A 79 6.12 -10.50 3.21
CA SER A 79 6.25 -11.94 3.04
C SER A 79 6.31 -12.30 1.56
N ALA A 80 6.54 -13.57 1.26
CA ALA A 80 6.48 -14.09 -0.10
C ALA A 80 5.10 -13.92 -0.77
N ARG A 81 4.02 -13.74 0.02
CA ARG A 81 2.66 -13.54 -0.47
C ARG A 81 2.30 -12.08 -0.70
N THR A 82 3.13 -11.15 -0.22
CA THR A 82 2.86 -9.72 -0.36
C THR A 82 2.91 -9.32 -1.83
N SER A 83 1.86 -8.65 -2.30
CA SER A 83 1.72 -8.24 -3.70
C SER A 83 2.94 -7.46 -4.21
N VAL A 84 3.48 -7.87 -5.36
CA VAL A 84 4.59 -7.18 -6.03
C VAL A 84 4.22 -5.73 -6.37
N ILE A 85 2.96 -5.47 -6.71
CA ILE A 85 2.47 -4.11 -7.00
C ILE A 85 2.53 -3.24 -5.74
N LEU A 86 2.11 -3.79 -4.59
CA LEU A 86 2.15 -3.10 -3.31
C LEU A 86 3.60 -2.82 -2.88
N ARG A 87 4.49 -3.82 -3.01
CA ARG A 87 5.92 -3.65 -2.73
C ARG A 87 6.54 -2.54 -3.58
N ARG A 88 6.18 -2.46 -4.86
CA ARG A 88 6.60 -1.35 -5.73
C ARG A 88 6.06 0.00 -5.26
N GLU A 89 4.80 0.08 -4.86
CA GLU A 89 4.21 1.32 -4.36
C GLU A 89 4.92 1.81 -3.09
N VAL A 90 5.15 0.93 -2.14
CA VAL A 90 5.94 1.20 -0.93
C VAL A 90 7.36 1.64 -1.31
N ALA A 91 8.03 0.94 -2.22
CA ALA A 91 9.39 1.31 -2.62
C ALA A 91 9.46 2.68 -3.29
N ALA A 92 8.51 2.99 -4.17
CA ALA A 92 8.52 4.18 -5.02
C ALA A 92 8.00 5.44 -4.31
N LYS A 93 6.96 5.31 -3.50
CA LYS A 93 6.28 6.45 -2.87
C LYS A 93 6.43 6.47 -1.35
N GLY A 94 6.76 5.32 -0.74
CA GLY A 94 6.95 5.11 0.70
C GLY A 94 7.68 6.24 1.42
N ARG A 95 7.12 6.72 2.53
CA ARG A 95 7.83 7.58 3.47
C ARG A 95 8.48 6.69 4.54
N PRO A 96 9.80 6.51 4.54
CA PRO A 96 10.46 5.69 5.55
C PRO A 96 10.35 6.35 6.92
N LEU A 97 9.94 5.58 7.93
CA LEU A 97 9.90 6.01 9.32
C LEU A 97 11.07 5.46 10.12
N PHE A 98 11.54 4.25 9.78
CA PHE A 98 12.64 3.59 10.48
C PHE A 98 13.43 2.66 9.55
N GLU A 99 14.75 2.63 9.74
CA GLU A 99 15.64 1.59 9.23
C GLU A 99 16.59 1.13 10.35
N ARG A 100 16.73 -0.19 10.53
CA ARG A 100 17.58 -0.78 11.57
C ARG A 100 19.06 -0.62 11.25
N ARG A 101 19.41 -0.90 9.99
CA ARG A 101 20.77 -0.87 9.46
C ARG A 101 20.81 0.07 8.26
N ALA A 102 21.92 0.77 8.12
CA ALA A 102 22.17 1.59 6.96
C ALA A 102 22.03 0.75 5.69
N GLY A 103 21.16 1.18 4.77
CA GLY A 103 20.92 0.50 3.50
C GLY A 103 19.77 -0.50 3.47
N ALA A 104 19.12 -0.82 4.60
CA ALA A 104 17.95 -1.72 4.60
C ALA A 104 16.83 -1.22 3.68
N LEU A 105 16.56 0.09 3.68
CA LEU A 105 15.60 0.69 2.76
C LEU A 105 16.03 0.58 1.29
N ARG A 106 17.35 0.66 1.01
CA ARG A 106 17.88 0.50 -0.36
C ARG A 106 17.66 -0.93 -0.85
N ASP A 107 17.92 -1.92 0.00
CA ASP A 107 17.66 -3.32 -0.31
C ASP A 107 16.17 -3.56 -0.58
N LEU A 108 15.30 -2.99 0.27
CA LEU A 108 13.85 -3.06 0.09
C LEU A 108 13.42 -2.54 -1.28
N ARG A 109 13.91 -1.37 -1.64
CA ARG A 109 13.62 -0.77 -2.95
C ARG A 109 14.16 -1.61 -4.10
N ALA A 110 15.39 -2.11 -3.99
CA ALA A 110 16.00 -2.95 -5.01
C ALA A 110 15.23 -4.25 -5.22
N ASP A 111 14.80 -4.92 -4.14
CA ASP A 111 14.02 -6.16 -4.20
C ASP A 111 12.65 -5.94 -4.83
N ALA A 112 11.97 -4.86 -4.44
CA ALA A 112 10.66 -4.51 -4.99
C ALA A 112 10.73 -4.17 -6.48
N ILE A 113 11.76 -3.43 -6.91
CA ILE A 113 11.96 -3.10 -8.32
C ILE A 113 12.25 -4.35 -9.14
N ARG A 114 13.15 -5.22 -8.66
CA ARG A 114 13.48 -6.49 -9.34
C ARG A 114 12.22 -7.34 -9.55
N ALA A 115 11.48 -7.59 -8.47
CA ALA A 115 10.25 -8.37 -8.54
C ALA A 115 9.22 -7.76 -9.49
N TYR A 116 9.10 -6.43 -9.53
CA TYR A 116 8.18 -5.76 -10.45
C TYR A 116 8.63 -5.86 -11.90
N VAL A 117 9.91 -5.65 -12.20
CA VAL A 117 10.43 -5.74 -13.57
C VAL A 117 10.21 -7.13 -14.16
N ASP A 118 10.37 -8.18 -13.36
CA ASP A 118 10.09 -9.56 -13.77
C ASP A 118 8.60 -9.78 -14.10
N LEU A 119 7.71 -9.13 -13.33
CA LEU A 119 6.25 -9.25 -13.48
C LEU A 119 5.67 -8.32 -14.56
N GLU A 120 6.33 -7.20 -14.85
CA GLU A 120 5.83 -6.13 -15.73
C GLU A 120 5.40 -6.63 -17.13
N PRO A 121 6.15 -7.51 -17.83
CA PRO A 121 5.72 -8.04 -19.12
C PRO A 121 4.34 -8.69 -19.06
N GLN A 122 4.07 -9.47 -18.00
CA GLN A 122 2.79 -10.15 -17.80
C GLN A 122 1.68 -9.14 -17.52
N LEU A 123 1.92 -8.15 -16.65
CA LEU A 123 0.96 -7.10 -16.35
C LEU A 123 0.58 -6.27 -17.58
N ARG A 124 1.54 -6.03 -18.50
CA ARG A 124 1.26 -5.33 -19.76
C ARG A 124 0.28 -6.11 -20.63
N VAL A 125 0.50 -7.42 -20.80
CA VAL A 125 -0.38 -8.28 -21.61
C VAL A 125 -1.77 -8.37 -20.98
N ILE A 126 -1.85 -8.71 -19.68
CA ILE A 126 -3.11 -8.84 -18.95
C ILE A 126 -3.86 -7.50 -18.96
N GLY A 127 -3.16 -6.41 -18.67
CA GLY A 127 -3.76 -5.07 -18.65
C GLY A 127 -4.28 -4.63 -20.01
N ALA A 128 -3.60 -4.98 -21.10
CA ALA A 128 -4.08 -4.69 -22.45
C ALA A 128 -5.38 -5.44 -22.76
N ALA A 129 -5.46 -6.74 -22.40
CA ALA A 129 -6.65 -7.54 -22.59
C ALA A 129 -7.86 -7.02 -21.79
N ILE A 130 -7.64 -6.68 -20.51
CA ILE A 130 -8.68 -6.10 -19.64
C ILE A 130 -9.20 -4.78 -20.25
N ARG A 131 -8.31 -3.88 -20.69
CA ARG A 131 -8.71 -2.61 -21.32
C ARG A 131 -9.49 -2.82 -22.61
N ALA A 132 -9.05 -3.72 -23.48
CA ALA A 132 -9.74 -4.02 -24.73
C ALA A 132 -11.17 -4.52 -24.47
N ARG A 133 -11.34 -5.42 -23.49
CA ARG A 133 -12.66 -5.93 -23.11
C ARG A 133 -13.57 -4.82 -22.56
N ALA A 134 -13.06 -3.98 -21.67
CA ALA A 134 -13.83 -2.88 -21.09
C ALA A 134 -14.33 -1.89 -22.17
N LEU A 135 -13.49 -1.59 -23.16
CA LEU A 135 -13.88 -0.72 -24.29
C LEU A 135 -14.99 -1.36 -25.14
N ALA A 136 -14.86 -2.64 -25.49
CA ALA A 136 -15.87 -3.35 -26.27
C ALA A 136 -17.23 -3.42 -25.55
N GLU A 137 -17.23 -3.69 -24.24
CA GLU A 137 -18.45 -3.70 -23.42
C GLU A 137 -19.08 -2.30 -23.34
N GLY A 138 -18.26 -1.25 -23.19
CA GLY A 138 -18.71 0.14 -23.20
C GLY A 138 -19.35 0.56 -24.53
N GLU A 139 -18.74 0.20 -25.66
CA GLU A 139 -19.30 0.43 -26.99
C GLU A 139 -20.63 -0.30 -27.19
N ALA A 140 -20.71 -1.57 -26.78
CA ALA A 140 -21.94 -2.35 -26.86
C ALA A 140 -23.06 -1.74 -26.00
N ALA A 141 -22.76 -1.25 -24.80
CA ALA A 141 -23.72 -0.56 -23.95
C ALA A 141 -24.25 0.72 -24.61
N ARG A 142 -23.39 1.53 -25.22
CA ARG A 142 -23.77 2.74 -25.96
C ARG A 142 -24.70 2.43 -27.14
N ARG A 143 -24.39 1.40 -27.93
CA ARG A 143 -25.26 0.98 -29.06
C ARG A 143 -26.64 0.53 -28.60
N ARG A 144 -26.75 -0.18 -27.48
CA ARG A 144 -28.05 -0.61 -26.90
C ARG A 144 -28.89 0.56 -26.44
N LEU A 145 -28.28 1.57 -25.80
CA LEU A 145 -28.97 2.79 -25.37
C LEU A 145 -29.53 3.57 -26.58
N ALA A 146 -28.70 3.82 -27.59
CA ALA A 146 -29.13 4.50 -28.81
C ALA A 146 -30.28 3.77 -29.54
N SER A 147 -30.24 2.44 -29.58
CA SER A 147 -31.31 1.62 -30.17
C SER A 147 -32.64 1.72 -29.40
N ARG A 148 -32.58 1.84 -28.06
CA ARG A 148 -33.76 1.99 -27.20
C ARG A 148 -34.37 3.39 -27.30
N GLU A 149 -33.55 4.43 -27.41
CA GLU A 149 -34.03 5.81 -27.62
C GLU A 149 -34.72 5.95 -28.98
N ALA A 150 -34.13 5.39 -30.04
CA ALA A 150 -34.74 5.35 -31.37
C ALA A 150 -36.05 4.54 -31.44
N ALA A 151 -36.25 3.60 -30.51
CA ALA A 151 -37.50 2.84 -30.40
C ALA A 151 -38.58 3.54 -29.56
N ARG A 152 -38.21 4.49 -28.69
CA ARG A 152 -39.15 5.27 -27.84
C ARG A 152 -39.61 6.58 -28.48
N GLY A 153 -38.90 7.08 -29.49
CA GLY A 153 -39.27 8.29 -30.24
C GLY A 153 -40.22 8.05 -31.43
N ARG A 154 -40.88 6.89 -31.49
CA ARG A 154 -41.86 6.52 -32.53
C ARG A 154 -43.21 6.22 -31.91
#